data_AF-A0A0M2HFM3-F1
#
_entry.id   AF-A0A0M2HFM3-F1
#
_cell.length_a   1.000
_cell.length_b   1.000
_cell.length_c   1.000
_cell.angle_alpha   90.00
_cell.angle_beta   90.00
_cell.angle_gamma   90.00
#
_symmetry.space_group_name_H-M   'P 1'
#
loop_
_entity.id
_entity.type
_entity.pdbx_description
1 polymer ?
#
loop_
_entity_poly.entity_id
_entity_poly.type
_entity_poly.pdbx_seq_one_letter_code
_entity_poly.pdbx_strand_id
1 'polypeptide(L)'
;MRRHWTPLAFAYLGLAIVGLIGTWYFNVLAIIQMRDYLGDLATSGPAVSSFTVDLLVVAVAGSIFIIVEARRLRMRFGWLYVAGAAITAFAFTFPLFLAMRQRRTTELARSEL
;
A
#
# COMPACT_ATOMS: atom_id res chain seq x y z
N MET A 1 -4.01 15.17 -21.39
CA MET A 1 -3.76 13.89 -20.68
C MET A 1 -3.88 13.95 -19.15
N ARG A 2 -4.15 15.10 -18.49
CA ARG A 2 -4.26 15.21 -17.01
C ARG A 2 -5.69 15.15 -16.43
N ARG A 3 -6.68 14.65 -17.19
CA ARG A 3 -8.10 15.00 -17.02
C ARG A 3 -8.79 14.48 -15.72
N HIS A 4 -8.16 13.58 -14.95
CA HIS A 4 -8.78 12.93 -13.79
C HIS A 4 -7.89 12.90 -12.52
N TRP A 5 -6.74 13.59 -12.52
CA TRP A 5 -5.84 13.62 -11.38
C TRP A 5 -6.19 14.80 -10.47
N THR A 6 -6.51 14.50 -9.22
CA THR A 6 -6.80 15.52 -8.19
C THR A 6 -5.57 15.76 -7.30
N PRO A 7 -5.51 16.89 -6.57
CA PRO A 7 -4.45 17.13 -5.58
C PRO A 7 -4.33 15.99 -4.57
N LEU A 8 -5.46 15.42 -4.14
CA LEU A 8 -5.50 14.27 -3.23
C LEU A 8 -4.83 13.03 -3.84
N ALA A 9 -5.06 12.74 -5.13
CA ALA A 9 -4.41 11.64 -5.81
C ALA A 9 -2.89 11.82 -5.86
N PHE A 10 -2.41 13.06 -6.04
CA PHE A 10 -0.97 13.37 -5.98
C PHE A 10 -0.40 13.24 -4.56
N ALA A 11 -1.14 13.66 -3.54
CA ALA A 11 -0.72 13.45 -2.15
C ALA A 11 -0.51 11.97 -1.84
N TYR A 12 -1.46 11.10 -2.24
CA TYR A 12 -1.31 9.65 -2.10
C TYR A 12 -0.17 9.07 -2.92
N LEU A 13 0.07 9.58 -4.13
CA LEU A 13 1.21 9.17 -4.94
C LEU A 13 2.54 9.55 -4.27
N GLY A 14 2.63 10.74 -3.68
CA GLY A 14 3.77 11.19 -2.90
C GLY A 14 4.03 10.27 -1.71
N LEU A 15 2.98 9.91 -0.95
CA LEU A 15 3.08 8.95 0.14
C LEU A 15 3.51 7.56 -0.35
N ALA A 16 3.04 7.11 -1.51
CA ALA A 16 3.48 5.85 -2.11
C ALA A 16 5.00 5.89 -2.40
N ILE A 17 5.49 6.97 -3.00
CA ILE A 17 6.92 7.12 -3.29
C ILE A 17 7.75 7.12 -1.99
N VAL A 18 7.31 7.86 -0.97
CA VAL A 18 7.97 7.87 0.35
C VAL A 18 7.97 6.47 0.97
N GLY A 19 6.83 5.77 0.93
CA GLY A 19 6.70 4.41 1.41
C GLY A 19 7.62 3.44 0.68
N LEU A 20 7.72 3.53 -0.65
CA LEU A 20 8.59 2.70 -1.47
C LEU A 20 10.06 2.93 -1.14
N ILE A 21 10.50 4.19 -1.10
CA ILE A 21 11.89 4.55 -0.79
C ILE A 21 12.24 4.09 0.64
N GLY A 22 11.35 4.36 1.61
CA GLY A 22 11.55 3.99 2.99
C GLY A 22 11.68 2.48 3.18
N THR A 23 10.72 1.70 2.66
CA THR A 23 10.76 0.24 2.84
C THR A 23 11.90 -0.41 2.08
N TRP A 24 12.22 0.04 0.87
CA TRP A 24 13.37 -0.50 0.12
C TRP A 24 14.70 -0.15 0.77
N TYR A 25 14.86 1.02 1.37
CA TYR A 25 16.07 1.36 2.10
C TYR A 25 16.36 0.35 3.22
N PHE A 26 15.34 0.03 4.03
CA PHE A 26 15.48 -0.97 5.09
C PHE A 26 15.62 -2.40 4.55
N ASN A 27 14.92 -2.77 3.47
CA ASN A 27 15.07 -4.07 2.83
C ASN A 27 16.45 -4.27 2.18
N VAL A 28 17.08 -3.22 1.66
CA VAL A 28 18.46 -3.34 1.13
C VAL A 28 19.44 -3.49 2.28
N LEU A 29 19.27 -2.69 3.34
CA LEU A 29 20.10 -2.81 4.55
C LEU A 29 20.00 -4.21 5.16
N ALA A 30 18.79 -4.79 5.17
CA ALA A 30 18.50 -6.15 5.58
C ALA A 30 19.42 -7.19 4.93
N ILE A 31 19.44 -7.13 3.60
CA ILE A 31 20.11 -8.08 2.72
C ILE A 31 21.62 -7.96 2.91
N ILE A 32 22.12 -6.72 2.95
CA ILE A 32 23.55 -6.45 3.16
C ILE A 32 24.01 -6.95 4.54
N GLN A 33 23.16 -6.83 5.56
CA GLN A 33 23.47 -7.26 6.93
C GLN A 33 23.21 -8.75 7.19
N MET A 34 22.71 -9.52 6.21
CA MET A 34 22.37 -10.95 6.35
C MET A 34 21.50 -11.25 7.59
N ARG A 35 20.60 -10.33 7.92
CA ARG A 35 19.69 -10.43 9.08
C ARG A 35 18.63 -11.49 8.85
N ASP A 36 18.35 -12.30 9.87
CA ASP A 36 17.14 -13.12 9.90
C ASP A 36 15.94 -12.27 10.34
N TYR A 37 15.27 -11.65 9.36
CA TYR A 37 14.14 -10.77 9.62
C TYR A 37 12.97 -11.46 10.33
N LEU A 38 12.73 -12.73 10.03
CA LEU A 38 11.60 -13.47 10.60
C LEU A 38 11.91 -13.92 12.02
N GLY A 39 13.16 -14.35 12.27
CA GLY A 39 13.66 -14.64 13.62
C GLY A 39 13.66 -13.41 14.52
N ASP A 40 14.13 -12.26 14.02
CA ASP A 40 14.15 -11.01 14.76
C ASP A 40 12.72 -10.53 15.09
N LEU A 41 11.77 -10.61 14.15
CA LEU A 41 10.38 -10.21 14.40
C LEU A 41 9.70 -11.02 15.52
N ALA A 42 10.08 -12.29 15.66
CA ALA A 42 9.54 -13.20 16.67
C ALA A 42 10.22 -13.05 18.05
N THR A 43 11.44 -12.52 18.11
CA THR A 43 12.28 -12.54 19.33
C THR A 43 12.63 -11.16 19.89
N SER A 44 12.35 -10.06 19.16
CA SER A 44 12.73 -8.68 19.53
C SER A 44 11.93 -8.04 20.70
N GLY A 45 11.20 -8.84 21.48
CA GLY A 45 10.45 -8.39 22.65
C GLY A 45 9.11 -7.67 22.36
N PRO A 46 8.35 -7.32 23.41
CA PRO A 46 6.93 -6.94 23.28
C PRO A 46 6.64 -5.71 22.42
N ALA A 47 7.55 -4.72 22.39
CA ALA A 47 7.37 -3.50 21.62
C ALA A 47 7.35 -3.75 20.11
N VAL A 48 8.25 -4.62 19.62
CA VAL A 48 8.31 -5.01 18.19
C VAL A 48 7.13 -5.92 17.84
N SER A 49 6.73 -6.80 18.75
CA SER A 49 5.54 -7.65 18.56
C SER A 49 4.25 -6.83 18.47
N SER A 50 4.07 -5.80 19.31
CA SER A 50 2.91 -4.90 19.25
C SER A 50 2.81 -4.19 17.90
N PHE A 51 3.91 -3.60 17.43
CA PHE A 51 3.95 -2.94 16.11
C PHE A 51 3.65 -3.91 14.96
N THR A 52 4.15 -5.14 15.07
CA THR A 52 3.87 -6.20 14.08
C THR A 52 2.38 -6.54 14.03
N VAL A 53 1.74 -6.69 15.19
CA VAL A 53 0.30 -6.96 15.27
C VAL A 53 -0.50 -5.79 14.69
N ASP A 54 -0.17 -4.56 15.06
CA ASP A 54 -0.82 -3.35 14.53
C ASP A 54 -0.74 -3.31 12.99
N LEU A 55 0.44 -3.56 12.44
CA LEU A 55 0.66 -3.57 11.00
C LEU A 55 -0.11 -4.70 10.31
N LEU A 56 -0.15 -5.90 10.90
CA LEU A 56 -0.91 -7.02 10.37
C LEU A 56 -2.41 -6.74 10.33
N VAL A 57 -2.97 -6.21 11.42
CA VAL A 57 -4.39 -5.85 11.49
C VAL A 57 -4.73 -4.80 10.42
N VAL A 58 -3.92 -3.75 10.30
CA VAL A 58 -4.11 -2.71 9.27
C VAL A 58 -3.94 -3.26 7.85
N ALA A 59 -2.98 -4.14 7.62
CA ALA A 59 -2.75 -4.76 6.32
C ALA A 59 -3.92 -5.67 5.90
N VAL A 60 -4.49 -6.43 6.84
CA VAL A 60 -5.68 -7.26 6.57
C VAL A 60 -6.89 -6.39 6.28
N ALA A 61 -7.21 -5.43 7.14
CA ALA A 61 -8.34 -4.51 6.96
C ALA A 61 -8.21 -3.72 5.65
N GLY A 62 -7.01 -3.24 5.35
CA GLY A 62 -6.71 -2.52 4.13
C GLY A 62 -6.75 -3.39 2.87
N SER A 63 -6.35 -4.66 2.95
CA SER A 63 -6.50 -5.61 1.83
C SER A 63 -7.96 -5.89 1.50
N ILE A 64 -8.81 -6.04 2.53
CA ILE A 64 -10.26 -6.17 2.36
C ILE A 64 -10.80 -4.92 1.67
N PHE A 65 -10.43 -3.74 2.17
CA PHE A 65 -10.83 -2.45 1.58
C PHE A 65 -10.42 -2.32 0.10
N ILE A 66 -9.17 -2.65 -0.23
CA ILE A 66 -8.66 -2.64 -1.61
C ILE A 66 -9.55 -3.48 -2.52
N ILE A 67 -9.83 -4.73 -2.11
CA ILE A 67 -10.59 -5.68 -2.93
C ILE A 67 -12.05 -5.21 -3.09
N VAL A 68 -12.69 -4.80 -2.01
CA VAL A 68 -14.10 -4.36 -2.00
C VAL A 68 -14.26 -3.13 -2.90
N GLU A 69 -13.37 -2.15 -2.73
CA GLU A 69 -13.49 -0.87 -3.41
C GLU A 69 -13.04 -0.95 -4.88
N ALA A 70 -12.05 -1.78 -5.20
CA ALA A 70 -11.71 -2.07 -6.58
C ALA A 70 -12.90 -2.71 -7.32
N ARG A 71 -13.63 -3.63 -6.68
CA ARG A 71 -14.86 -4.21 -7.24
C ARG A 71 -15.94 -3.15 -7.43
N ARG A 72 -16.16 -2.30 -6.43
CA ARG A 72 -17.13 -1.18 -6.50
C ARG A 72 -16.85 -0.24 -7.68
N LEU A 73 -15.58 0.10 -7.91
CA LEU A 73 -15.15 1.00 -8.99
C LEU A 73 -14.90 0.30 -10.34
N ARG A 74 -15.23 -1.01 -10.43
CA ARG A 74 -15.02 -1.86 -11.62
C ARG A 74 -13.57 -1.86 -12.12
N MET A 75 -12.61 -1.83 -11.19
CA MET A 75 -11.18 -1.93 -11.49
C MET A 75 -10.79 -3.41 -11.70
N ARG A 76 -10.52 -3.80 -12.95
CA ARG A 76 -10.18 -5.20 -13.34
C ARG A 76 -9.02 -5.81 -12.54
N PHE A 77 -8.05 -5.00 -12.13
CA PHE A 77 -6.79 -5.45 -11.54
C PHE A 77 -6.59 -5.03 -10.08
N GLY A 78 -7.67 -4.80 -9.33
CA GLY A 78 -7.59 -4.39 -7.91
C GLY A 78 -6.80 -5.35 -7.01
N TRP A 79 -6.85 -6.66 -7.31
CA TRP A 79 -6.12 -7.67 -6.55
C TRP A 79 -4.59 -7.55 -6.69
N LEU A 80 -4.08 -6.91 -7.76
CA LEU A 80 -2.64 -6.68 -7.95
C LEU A 80 -2.05 -5.79 -6.85
N TYR A 81 -2.84 -4.91 -6.23
CA TYR A 81 -2.36 -4.10 -5.10
C TYR A 81 -2.12 -4.94 -3.85
N VAL A 82 -2.96 -5.96 -3.61
CA VAL A 82 -2.79 -6.90 -2.49
C VAL A 82 -1.59 -7.81 -2.76
N ALA A 83 -1.49 -8.39 -3.95
CA ALA A 83 -0.33 -9.19 -4.34
C ALA A 83 0.97 -8.36 -4.30
N GLY A 84 0.92 -7.11 -4.79
CA GLY A 84 2.03 -6.18 -4.70
C GLY A 84 2.42 -5.85 -3.26
N ALA A 85 1.46 -5.75 -2.34
CA ALA A 85 1.73 -5.50 -0.92
C ALA A 85 2.56 -6.62 -0.29
N ALA A 86 2.29 -7.87 -0.68
CA ALA A 86 3.05 -9.03 -0.21
C ALA A 86 4.48 -9.08 -0.78
N ILE A 87 4.70 -8.54 -1.98
CA ILE A 87 6.02 -8.53 -2.65
C ILE A 87 6.87 -7.33 -2.23
N THR A 88 6.25 -6.16 -2.03
CA THR A 88 6.96 -4.90 -1.82
C THR A 88 6.83 -4.40 -0.39
N ALA A 89 5.75 -3.68 -0.08
CA ALA A 89 5.34 -3.32 1.26
C ALA A 89 3.94 -2.71 1.22
N PHE A 90 3.15 -2.97 2.27
CA PHE A 90 1.83 -2.35 2.42
C PHE A 90 1.90 -0.82 2.47
N ALA A 91 2.96 -0.25 3.07
CA ALA A 91 3.21 1.19 3.14
C ALA A 91 3.37 1.87 1.76
N PHE A 92 3.75 1.13 0.73
CA PHE A 92 3.80 1.61 -0.66
C PHE A 92 2.49 1.34 -1.40
N THR A 93 2.03 0.09 -1.38
CA THR A 93 0.94 -0.34 -2.24
C THR A 93 -0.42 0.22 -1.83
N PHE A 94 -0.64 0.44 -0.54
CA PHE A 94 -1.90 1.01 -0.07
C PHE A 94 -2.08 2.48 -0.51
N PRO A 95 -1.12 3.41 -0.31
CA PRO A 95 -1.22 4.76 -0.87
C PRO A 95 -1.30 4.77 -2.40
N LEU A 96 -0.58 3.89 -3.09
CA LEU A 96 -0.68 3.78 -4.55
C LEU A 96 -2.10 3.38 -4.99
N PHE A 97 -2.72 2.44 -4.28
CA PHE A 97 -4.12 2.08 -4.49
C PHE A 97 -5.03 3.28 -4.27
N LEU A 98 -4.87 4.04 -3.18
CA LEU A 98 -5.69 5.22 -2.91
C LEU A 98 -5.58 6.28 -4.02
N ALA A 99 -4.39 6.50 -4.58
CA ALA A 99 -4.19 7.41 -5.71
C ALA A 99 -4.99 6.97 -6.95
N MET A 100 -4.92 5.68 -7.30
CA MET A 100 -5.61 5.13 -8.47
C MET A 100 -7.12 5.03 -8.26
N ARG A 101 -7.55 4.71 -7.04
CA ARG A 101 -8.95 4.76 -6.61
C ARG A 101 -9.50 6.17 -6.81
N GLN A 102 -8.82 7.20 -6.31
CA GLN A 102 -9.28 8.59 -6.43
C GLN A 102 -9.39 9.04 -7.88
N ARG A 103 -8.40 8.67 -8.71
CA ARG A 103 -8.43 8.93 -10.15
C ARG A 103 -9.64 8.27 -10.81
N ARG A 104 -9.92 7.00 -10.49
CA ARG A 104 -11.03 6.25 -11.07
C ARG A 104 -12.39 6.81 -10.65
N THR A 105 -12.55 7.18 -9.38
CA THR A 105 -13.76 7.86 -8.90
C THR A 105 -14.01 9.17 -9.66
N THR A 106 -12.95 9.96 -9.87
CA THR A 106 -13.04 11.23 -10.61
C THR A 106 -13.37 11.04 -12.09
N GLU A 107 -12.91 9.94 -12.69
CA GLU A 107 -13.24 9.56 -14.06
C GLU A 107 -14.73 9.20 -14.18
N LEU A 108 -15.24 8.34 -13.31
CA LEU A 108 -16.64 7.91 -13.30
C LEU A 108 -17.61 9.07 -13.05
N ALA A 109 -17.31 9.92 -12.07
CA ALA A 109 -18.15 11.09 -11.78
C ALA A 109 -18.24 12.08 -12.96
N ARG A 110 -17.21 12.12 -13.82
CA ARG A 110 -17.22 12.98 -15.02
C ARG A 110 -17.94 12.35 -16.21
N SER A 111 -18.00 11.02 -16.28
CA SER A 111 -18.76 10.34 -17.35
C SER A 111 -20.28 10.41 -17.17
N GLU A 112 -20.75 10.79 -15.98
CA GLU A 112 -22.17 11.00 -15.67
C GLU A 112 -22.64 12.45 -15.97
N LEU A 113 -21.73 13.34 -16.39
CA LEU A 113 -21.98 14.72 -16.82
C LEU A 113 -21.97 14.84 -18.34
#